data_AF-A0A229S4U7-F1
#
_entry.id   AF-A0A229S4U7-F1
#
_cell.length_a   1.000
_cell.length_b   1.000
_cell.length_c   1.000
_cell.angle_alpha   90.00
_cell.angle_beta   90.00
_cell.angle_gamma   90.00
#
_symmetry.space_group_name_H-M   'P 1'
#
loop_
_entity.id
_entity.type
_entity.pdbx_description
1 polymer ?
#
loop_
_entity_poly.entity_id
_entity_poly.type
_entity_poly.pdbx_seq_one_letter_code
_entity_poly.pdbx_strand_id
1 'polypeptide(L)'
;MVDASKFTAEVFRLAAERPDASPRLTRAANCVREGKFSWDEVAAGTCEHPLAQALFAPKAQEKLWPQLAEVAASLESAPEPAAAPRRARRAPATDDDFSEHTYLEDLAEPNSHPAWPQRRDRGR
;
A
#
# COMPACT_ATOMS: atom_id res chain seq x y z
N MET A 1 18.00 22.77 0.65
CA MET A 1 17.93 21.90 -0.54
C MET A 1 17.28 20.62 -0.08
N VAL A 2 16.15 20.21 -0.64
CA VAL A 2 15.47 18.97 -0.22
C VAL A 2 16.20 17.80 -0.89
N ASP A 3 16.59 16.78 -0.14
CA ASP A 3 17.29 15.65 -0.70
C ASP A 3 16.30 14.70 -1.39
N ALA A 4 16.53 14.44 -2.69
CA ALA A 4 15.75 13.47 -3.45
C ALA A 4 15.76 12.07 -2.80
N SER A 5 16.82 11.73 -2.07
CA SER A 5 16.98 10.48 -1.32
C SER A 5 15.98 10.27 -0.18
N LYS A 6 15.15 11.28 0.16
CA LYS A 6 14.11 11.15 1.19
C LYS A 6 12.78 10.62 0.65
N PHE A 7 12.59 10.61 -0.67
CA PHE A 7 11.33 10.19 -1.27
C PHE A 7 11.41 8.72 -1.68
N THR A 8 10.72 7.86 -0.93
CA THR A 8 10.61 6.43 -1.24
C THR A 8 9.58 6.19 -2.35
N ALA A 9 9.63 5.00 -2.96
CA ALA A 9 8.65 4.57 -3.97
C ALA A 9 7.20 4.72 -3.48
N GLU A 10 6.95 4.48 -2.19
CA GLU A 10 5.63 4.61 -1.58
C GLU A 10 5.14 6.07 -1.53
N VAL A 11 6.03 7.03 -1.28
CA VAL A 11 5.68 8.46 -1.30
C VAL A 11 5.20 8.85 -2.69
N PHE A 12 5.90 8.42 -3.75
CA PHE A 12 5.50 8.70 -5.12
C PHE A 12 4.17 8.03 -5.49
N ARG A 13 3.98 6.79 -5.06
CA ARG A 13 2.72 6.04 -5.27
C ARG A 13 1.54 6.74 -4.61
N LEU A 14 1.66 7.06 -3.33
CA LEU A 14 0.59 7.71 -2.56
C LEU A 14 0.30 9.12 -3.07
N ALA A 15 1.34 9.88 -3.41
CA ALA A 15 1.16 11.21 -3.99
C ALA A 15 0.45 11.14 -5.35
N ALA A 16 0.66 10.08 -6.15
CA ALA A 16 0.01 9.90 -7.44
C ALA A 16 -1.47 9.51 -7.33
N GLU A 17 -1.89 8.94 -6.21
CA GLU A 17 -3.28 8.54 -5.93
C GLU A 17 -4.13 9.71 -5.38
N ARG A 18 -3.50 10.83 -5.00
CA ARG A 18 -4.22 12.02 -4.51
C ARG A 18 -4.95 12.74 -5.66
N PRO A 19 -6.15 13.29 -5.39
CA PRO A 19 -6.89 14.07 -6.38
C PRO A 19 -6.15 15.34 -6.83
N ASP A 20 -5.30 15.90 -5.96
CA ASP A 20 -4.50 17.10 -6.23
C ASP A 20 -3.11 16.80 -6.81
N ALA A 21 -2.91 15.58 -7.31
CA ALA A 21 -1.64 15.17 -7.91
C ALA A 21 -1.30 16.04 -9.13
N SER A 22 -0.03 16.45 -9.23
CA SER A 22 0.41 17.22 -10.39
C SER A 22 0.25 16.39 -11.69
N PRO A 23 -0.07 17.02 -12.83
CA PRO A 23 -0.23 16.30 -14.11
C PRO A 23 0.99 15.48 -14.54
N ARG A 24 2.20 15.88 -14.11
CA ARG A 24 3.43 15.13 -14.39
C ARG A 24 3.47 13.82 -13.60
N LEU A 25 3.06 13.85 -12.33
CA LEU A 25 3.00 12.68 -11.47
C LEU A 25 1.94 11.69 -11.94
N THR A 26 0.76 12.18 -12.36
CA THR A 26 -0.30 11.33 -12.93
C THR A 26 0.17 10.63 -14.21
N ARG A 27 0.90 11.32 -15.09
CA ARG A 27 1.47 10.72 -16.30
C ARG A 27 2.53 9.68 -15.97
N ALA A 28 3.39 9.95 -14.98
CA ALA A 28 4.36 8.98 -14.49
C ALA A 28 3.66 7.74 -13.93
N ALA A 29 2.60 7.91 -13.14
CA ALA A 29 1.80 6.81 -12.58
C ALA A 29 1.16 5.93 -13.66
N ASN A 30 0.67 6.53 -14.75
CA ASN A 30 0.17 5.76 -15.89
C ASN A 30 1.29 4.94 -16.55
N CYS A 31 2.49 5.49 -16.68
CA CYS A 31 3.63 4.75 -17.24
C CYS A 31 4.08 3.60 -16.34
N VAL A 32 3.98 3.77 -15.01
CA VAL A 32 4.23 2.68 -14.05
C VAL A 32 3.18 1.57 -14.21
N ARG A 33 1.90 1.93 -14.35
CA ARG A 33 0.82 0.95 -14.61
C ARG A 33 0.98 0.22 -15.95
N GLU A 34 1.50 0.90 -16.95
CA GLU A 34 1.84 0.32 -18.26
C GLU A 34 3.13 -0.54 -18.22
N GLY A 35 3.85 -0.59 -17.10
CA GLY A 35 5.07 -1.39 -16.93
C GLY A 35 6.32 -0.78 -17.58
N LYS A 36 6.32 0.53 -17.88
CA LYS A 36 7.47 1.20 -18.51
C LYS A 36 8.64 1.41 -17.54
N PHE A 37 8.34 1.60 -16.25
CA PHE A 37 9.31 1.70 -15.16
C PHE A 37 8.59 1.48 -13.83
N SER A 38 9.34 1.26 -12.75
CA SER A 38 8.79 1.12 -11.39
C SER A 38 9.06 2.36 -10.53
N TRP A 39 8.23 2.59 -9.50
CA TRP A 39 8.50 3.68 -8.54
C TRP A 39 9.81 3.49 -7.77
N ASP A 40 10.25 2.24 -7.59
CA ASP A 40 11.54 1.90 -6.98
C ASP A 40 12.72 2.36 -7.85
N GLU A 41 12.66 2.16 -9.16
CA GLU A 41 13.69 2.66 -10.09
C GLU A 41 13.74 4.19 -10.14
N VAL A 42 12.59 4.85 -9.98
CA VAL A 42 12.50 6.32 -9.89
C VAL A 42 13.14 6.81 -8.59
N ALA A 43 12.80 6.19 -7.46
CA ALA A 43 13.36 6.55 -6.15
C ALA A 43 14.87 6.26 -6.06
N ALA A 44 15.33 5.17 -6.67
CA ALA A 44 16.74 4.82 -6.79
C ALA A 44 17.51 5.72 -7.77
N GLY A 45 16.79 6.48 -8.61
CA GLY A 45 17.40 7.32 -9.65
C GLY A 45 18.04 6.54 -10.79
N THR A 46 17.74 5.24 -10.92
CA THR A 46 18.29 4.36 -11.97
C THR A 46 17.44 4.35 -13.23
N CYS A 47 16.26 4.95 -13.20
CA CYS A 47 15.36 5.01 -14.35
C CYS A 47 15.78 6.07 -15.37
N GLU A 48 16.06 5.66 -16.61
CA GLU A 48 16.38 6.57 -17.72
C GLU A 48 15.14 7.12 -18.45
N HIS A 49 13.94 6.72 -18.03
CA HIS A 49 12.72 7.14 -18.69
C HIS A 49 12.54 8.67 -18.56
N PRO A 50 12.28 9.42 -19.64
CA PRO A 50 12.24 10.88 -19.60
C PRO A 50 11.17 11.44 -18.65
N LEU A 51 10.07 10.71 -18.46
CA LEU A 51 9.04 11.08 -17.48
C LEU A 51 9.49 10.88 -16.02
N ALA A 52 10.34 9.89 -15.74
CA ALA A 52 10.95 9.72 -14.43
C ALA A 52 11.93 10.87 -14.13
N GLN A 53 12.80 11.19 -15.10
CA GLN A 53 13.74 12.30 -14.98
C GLN A 53 13.02 13.66 -14.83
N ALA A 54 11.88 13.83 -15.51
CA ALA A 54 11.07 15.05 -15.41
C ALA A 54 10.52 15.32 -14.00
N LEU A 55 10.43 14.32 -13.12
CA LEU A 55 10.04 14.49 -11.71
C LEU A 55 11.14 15.19 -10.88
N PHE A 56 12.39 15.07 -11.32
CA PHE A 56 13.56 15.68 -10.68
C PHE A 56 13.96 17.03 -11.32
N ALA A 57 13.30 17.45 -12.40
CA ALA A 57 13.56 18.73 -13.04
C ALA A 57 13.26 19.92 -12.10
N PRO A 58 14.00 21.05 -12.16
CA PRO A 58 13.85 22.18 -11.23
C PRO A 58 12.41 22.69 -11.09
N LYS A 59 11.68 22.78 -12.21
CA LYS A 59 10.27 23.19 -12.25
C LYS A 59 9.32 22.19 -11.57
N ALA A 60 9.69 20.92 -11.50
CA ALA A 60 8.97 19.91 -10.75
C ALA A 60 9.32 20.02 -9.26
N GLN A 61 10.59 20.28 -8.91
CA GLN A 61 11.00 20.46 -7.52
C GLN A 61 10.21 21.56 -6.81
N GLU A 62 9.96 22.70 -7.48
CA GLU A 62 9.21 23.82 -6.87
C GLU A 62 7.75 23.47 -6.51
N LYS A 63 7.08 22.61 -7.28
CA LYS A 63 5.63 22.35 -7.13
C LYS A 63 5.32 20.97 -6.56
N LEU A 64 6.08 19.96 -6.95
CA LEU A 64 5.83 18.55 -6.63
C LEU A 64 6.53 18.15 -5.33
N TRP A 65 7.74 18.64 -5.06
CA TRP A 65 8.47 18.22 -3.86
C TRP A 65 7.83 18.67 -2.54
N PRO A 66 7.17 19.85 -2.44
CA PRO A 66 6.37 20.18 -1.26
C PRO A 66 5.23 19.17 -1.03
N GLN A 67 4.54 18.75 -2.10
CA GLN A 67 3.48 17.74 -2.00
C GLN A 67 4.03 16.37 -1.57
N LEU A 68 5.17 15.96 -2.12
CA LEU A 68 5.85 14.73 -1.69
C LEU A 68 6.33 14.83 -0.24
N ALA A 69 6.81 16.00 0.19
CA ALA A 69 7.26 16.22 1.56
C ALA A 69 6.12 16.14 2.57
N GLU A 70 4.92 16.65 2.24
CA GLU A 70 3.72 16.48 3.07
C GLU A 70 3.31 15.01 3.18
N VAL A 71 3.37 14.26 2.08
CA VAL A 71 3.06 12.83 2.08
C VAL A 71 4.11 12.04 2.87
N ALA A 72 5.40 12.34 2.67
CA ALA A 72 6.49 11.73 3.44
C ALA A 72 6.35 12.02 4.94
N ALA A 73 6.05 13.26 5.32
CA ALA A 73 5.81 13.64 6.71
C ALA A 73 4.57 12.95 7.31
N SER A 74 3.52 12.75 6.50
CA SER A 74 2.33 12.01 6.91
C SER A 74 2.63 10.52 7.13
N LEU A 75 3.53 9.93 6.33
CA LEU A 75 4.00 8.55 6.51
C LEU A 75 4.92 8.40 7.72
N GLU A 76 5.80 9.37 7.97
CA GLU A 76 6.66 9.40 9.16
C GLU A 76 5.84 9.61 10.45
N SER A 77 4.74 10.38 10.37
CA SER A 77 3.84 10.63 11.51
C SER A 77 2.75 9.58 11.69
N ALA A 78 2.52 8.70 10.70
CA ALA A 78 1.82 7.47 10.98
C ALA A 78 2.74 6.67 11.91
N PRO A 79 2.34 6.39 13.17
CA PRO A 79 3.16 5.58 14.04
C PRO A 79 3.44 4.28 13.31
N GLU A 80 4.72 3.88 13.23
CA GLU A 80 5.08 2.49 12.94
C GLU A 80 4.05 1.61 13.65
N PRO A 81 3.37 0.65 12.99
CA PRO A 81 2.67 -0.37 13.74
C PRO A 81 3.72 -0.97 14.66
N ALA A 82 3.56 -0.70 15.97
CA ALA A 82 4.56 -0.91 16.98
C ALA A 82 5.25 -2.25 16.72
N ALA A 83 6.54 -2.18 16.35
CA ALA A 83 7.37 -3.35 16.31
C ALA A 83 7.19 -4.05 17.65
N ALA A 84 6.58 -5.23 17.61
CA ALA A 84 6.31 -6.03 18.81
C ALA A 84 7.58 -6.04 19.66
N PRO A 85 7.48 -5.82 20.99
CA PRO A 85 8.67 -5.74 21.83
C PRO A 85 9.48 -7.02 21.65
N ARG A 86 10.73 -6.84 21.21
CA ARG A 86 11.69 -7.90 20.94
C ARG A 86 11.67 -8.89 22.10
N ARG A 87 11.03 -10.04 21.88
CA ARG A 87 10.99 -11.17 22.81
C ARG A 87 12.43 -11.53 23.13
N ALA A 88 12.81 -11.42 24.39
CA ALA A 88 14.01 -12.03 24.92
C ALA A 88 13.96 -13.53 24.58
N ARG A 89 14.94 -13.99 23.80
CA ARG A 89 15.18 -15.40 23.51
C ARG A 89 15.33 -16.17 24.84
N ARG A 90 14.33 -16.96 25.21
CA ARG A 90 14.53 -18.22 25.93
C ARG A 90 14.13 -19.35 24.99
N ALA A 91 15.05 -20.29 24.80
CA ALA A 91 14.90 -21.48 23.97
C ALA A 91 14.12 -22.58 24.75
N PRO A 92 13.77 -23.70 24.10
CA PRO A 92 12.40 -24.12 23.81
C PRO A 92 11.85 -25.10 24.86
N ALA A 93 10.54 -25.04 25.11
CA ALA A 93 9.80 -26.16 25.67
C ALA A 93 9.02 -26.81 24.52
N THR A 94 9.50 -27.97 24.10
CA THR A 94 8.69 -29.01 23.47
C THR A 94 7.54 -29.35 24.40
N ASP A 95 6.31 -29.15 23.95
CA ASP A 95 5.23 -30.12 24.16
C ASP A 95 4.09 -29.80 23.19
N ASP A 96 3.53 -30.88 22.63
CA ASP A 96 2.33 -30.98 21.82
C ASP A 96 1.20 -30.02 22.23
N ASP A 97 0.65 -29.27 21.28
CA ASP A 97 -0.79 -29.29 21.08
C ASP A 97 -1.12 -28.88 19.63
N PHE A 98 -1.70 -29.82 18.89
CA PHE A 98 -2.21 -29.62 17.54
C PHE A 98 -3.48 -28.74 17.57
N SER A 99 -3.55 -27.79 16.63
CA SER A 99 -4.78 -27.26 16.00
C SER A 99 -5.87 -26.62 16.88
N GLU A 100 -5.95 -25.29 16.85
CA GLU A 100 -7.23 -24.57 16.79
C GLU A 100 -7.21 -23.50 15.69
N HIS A 101 -7.07 -23.97 14.45
CA HIS A 101 -7.64 -23.26 13.30
C HIS A 101 -9.18 -23.32 13.42
N THR A 102 -9.79 -22.37 14.11
CA THR A 102 -11.21 -22.06 13.87
C THR A 102 -11.29 -20.83 12.96
N TYR A 103 -11.32 -21.14 11.68
CA TYR A 103 -11.64 -20.21 10.60
C TYR A 103 -13.13 -19.81 10.65
N LEU A 104 -13.39 -18.58 10.20
CA LEU A 104 -14.69 -18.00 9.84
C LEU A 104 -15.68 -17.76 10.99
N GLU A 105 -15.68 -16.53 11.48
CA GLU A 105 -16.91 -15.85 11.92
C GLU A 105 -17.93 -15.91 10.78
N ASP A 106 -18.91 -16.79 10.97
CA ASP A 106 -20.01 -17.04 10.09
C ASP A 106 -20.81 -15.74 9.88
N LEU A 107 -20.91 -15.37 8.60
CA LEU A 107 -21.81 -14.34 8.09
C LEU A 107 -23.24 -14.77 8.40
N ALA A 108 -23.73 -14.41 9.58
CA ALA A 108 -25.13 -14.54 9.93
C ALA A 108 -25.99 -13.49 9.18
N GLU A 109 -26.14 -13.66 7.87
CA GLU A 109 -27.31 -13.16 7.16
C GLU A 109 -28.38 -14.26 7.17
N PRO A 110 -29.50 -14.12 7.88
CA PRO A 110 -30.65 -14.97 7.64
C PRO A 110 -31.22 -14.62 6.25
N ASN A 111 -30.94 -15.47 5.26
CA ASN A 111 -31.53 -15.41 3.93
C ASN A 111 -33.02 -15.77 4.01
N SER A 112 -33.85 -14.84 4.51
CA SER A 112 -35.31 -14.88 4.43
C SER A 112 -35.78 -13.95 3.32
N HIS A 113 -35.27 -14.14 2.11
CA HIS A 113 -35.79 -13.46 0.93
C HIS A 113 -37.05 -14.19 0.44
N PRO A 114 -38.22 -13.52 0.30
CA PRO A 114 -39.49 -14.17 -0.09
C PRO A 114 -39.51 -14.74 -1.52
N ALA A 115 -38.42 -14.58 -2.28
CA ALA A 115 -38.29 -15.05 -3.65
C ALA A 115 -37.70 -16.46 -3.78
N TRP A 116 -37.29 -17.10 -2.68
CA TRP A 116 -36.62 -18.40 -2.73
C TRP A 116 -37.58 -19.52 -2.31
N PRO A 117 -37.83 -20.53 -3.17
CA PRO A 117 -38.72 -21.62 -2.81
C PRO A 117 -38.11 -22.45 -1.69
N GLN A 118 -38.82 -22.53 -0.56
CA GLN A 118 -38.43 -23.43 0.52
C GLN A 118 -38.47 -24.88 0.02
N ARG A 119 -37.31 -25.54 0.07
CA ARG A 119 -37.22 -26.96 -0.26
C ARG A 119 -38.05 -27.72 0.76
N ARG A 120 -39.14 -28.32 0.28
CA ARG A 120 -39.93 -29.30 1.01
C ARG A 120 -39.02 -30.44 1.44
N ASP A 121 -38.86 -30.62 2.74
CA ASP A 121 -38.37 -31.85 3.33
C ASP A 121 -39.13 -33.04 2.74
N ARG A 122 -38.41 -33.91 2.04
CA ARG A 122 -38.90 -35.21 1.58
C ARG A 122 -38.10 -36.24 2.37
N GLY A 123 -38.74 -36.78 3.38
CA GLY A 123 -38.09 -37.44 4.50
C GLY A 123 -37.62 -38.86 4.27
N ARG A 124 -37.35 -39.51 5.40
CA ARG A 124 -37.61 -40.92 5.68
C ARG A 124 -37.68 -41.12 7.18
#